data_AF-A0A0S7ZH40-F1
#
_entry.id   AF-A0A0S7ZH40-F1
#
_cell.length_a   1.000
_cell.length_b   1.000
_cell.length_c   1.000
_cell.angle_alpha   90.00
_cell.angle_beta   90.00
_cell.angle_gamma   90.00
#
_symmetry.space_group_name_H-M   'P 1'
#
loop_
_entity.id
_entity.type
_entity.pdbx_description
1 polymer ?
#
loop_
_entity_poly.entity_id
_entity_poly.type
_entity_poly.pdbx_seq_one_letter_code
_entity_poly.pdbx_strand_id
1 'polypeptide(L)'
;MNALMTSRERVNAAISHKEPDRVPLDIGGGASSSIVIEGYEKLKEQMGVNSETKVMSKIFRIARMDTSISQQLGSDCQPLMIKPPSNWNPPESEPGTFIDIWGIKWKQVYYNRDCYYYEAVTHPLSEAEIDDLDRYPWPDPLDTDSPMA
;
A
#
# COMPACT_ATOMS: atom_id res chain seq x y z
N MET A 1 -14.27 22.25 -25.80
CA MET A 1 -13.99 20.93 -25.22
C MET A 1 -12.52 20.66 -25.44
N ASN A 2 -11.74 20.42 -24.37
CA ASN A 2 -10.35 20.02 -24.49
C ASN A 2 -10.25 18.68 -25.24
N ALA A 3 -9.15 18.45 -25.97
CA ALA A 3 -8.91 17.18 -26.65
C ALA A 3 -8.88 16.02 -25.63
N LEU A 4 -9.41 14.85 -26.01
CA LEU A 4 -9.42 13.67 -25.15
C LEU A 4 -7.98 13.25 -24.81
N MET A 5 -7.66 13.19 -23.52
CA MET A 5 -6.35 12.79 -23.02
C MET A 5 -6.35 11.33 -22.57
N THR A 6 -5.21 10.65 -22.73
CA THR A 6 -4.93 9.41 -21.99
C THR A 6 -4.78 9.69 -20.49
N SER A 7 -4.92 8.67 -19.65
CA SER A 7 -4.68 8.81 -18.20
C SER A 7 -3.31 9.40 -17.87
N ARG A 8 -2.27 9.00 -18.60
CA ARG A 8 -0.92 9.55 -18.43
C ARG A 8 -0.84 11.02 -18.79
N GLU A 9 -1.39 11.41 -19.93
CA GLU A 9 -1.40 12.82 -20.37
C GLU A 9 -2.18 13.70 -19.40
N ARG A 10 -3.32 13.20 -18.91
CA ARG A 10 -4.18 13.88 -17.94
C ARG A 10 -3.44 14.15 -16.62
N VAL A 11 -2.78 13.14 -16.07
CA VAL A 11 -1.97 13.27 -14.84
C VAL A 11 -0.78 14.22 -15.08
N ASN A 12 -0.08 14.07 -16.20
CA ASN A 12 1.05 14.94 -16.54
C ASN A 12 0.63 16.41 -16.72
N ALA A 13 -0.53 16.67 -17.32
CA ALA A 13 -1.07 18.02 -17.47
C ALA A 13 -1.35 18.64 -16.09
N ALA A 14 -2.05 17.91 -15.21
CA ALA A 14 -2.35 18.37 -13.86
C ALA A 14 -1.09 18.66 -13.02
N ILE A 15 -0.10 17.74 -13.01
CA ILE A 15 1.17 17.95 -12.30
C ILE A 15 1.97 19.12 -12.91
N SER A 16 1.83 19.36 -14.21
CA SER A 16 2.43 20.51 -14.89
C SER A 16 1.63 21.81 -14.76
N HIS A 17 0.61 21.84 -13.88
CA HIS A 17 -0.29 22.99 -13.69
C HIS A 17 -1.00 23.46 -14.97
N LYS A 18 -1.31 22.52 -15.88
CA LYS A 18 -2.10 22.75 -17.09
C LYS A 18 -3.48 22.15 -16.92
N GLU A 19 -4.50 22.78 -17.49
CA GLU A 19 -5.88 22.28 -17.44
C GLU A 19 -6.01 20.96 -18.22
N PRO A 20 -6.35 19.83 -17.57
CA PRO A 20 -6.60 18.57 -18.26
C PRO A 20 -7.98 18.56 -18.94
N ASP A 21 -8.31 17.47 -19.62
CA ASP A 21 -9.65 17.24 -20.18
C ASP A 21 -10.71 16.90 -19.11
N ARG A 22 -10.29 16.34 -17.97
CA ARG A 22 -11.05 16.19 -16.72
C ARG A 22 -10.09 16.11 -15.53
N VAL A 23 -10.62 16.26 -14.31
CA VAL A 23 -9.85 16.03 -13.08
C VAL A 23 -9.29 14.59 -13.08
N PRO A 24 -7.97 14.38 -12.89
CA PRO A 24 -7.40 13.05 -12.74
C PRO A 24 -7.98 12.34 -11.51
N LEU A 25 -8.23 11.03 -11.62
CA LEU A 25 -8.74 10.20 -10.54
C LEU A 25 -7.68 9.19 -10.10
N ASP A 26 -7.36 9.18 -8.80
CA ASP A 26 -6.54 8.11 -8.20
C ASP A 26 -7.43 7.23 -7.32
N ILE A 27 -7.72 6.02 -7.81
CA ILE A 27 -8.34 4.95 -7.04
C ILE A 27 -7.58 3.64 -7.27
N GLY A 28 -7.14 3.02 -6.18
CA GLY A 28 -6.28 1.84 -6.20
C GLY A 28 -4.83 2.11 -6.63
N GLY A 29 -4.42 3.36 -6.83
CA GLY A 29 -3.07 3.73 -7.28
C GLY A 29 -1.99 3.67 -6.19
N GLY A 30 -2.34 3.46 -4.93
CA GLY A 30 -1.37 3.31 -3.86
C GLY A 30 -2.01 3.05 -2.50
N ALA A 31 -1.19 3.06 -1.44
CA ALA A 31 -1.65 2.73 -0.10
C ALA A 31 -2.70 3.72 0.44
N SER A 32 -2.66 4.99 0.02
CA SER A 32 -3.59 6.03 0.45
C SER A 32 -4.86 6.12 -0.39
N SER A 33 -4.87 5.54 -1.58
CA SER A 33 -5.99 5.61 -2.53
C SER A 33 -6.67 4.27 -2.78
N SER A 34 -6.23 3.21 -2.09
CA SER A 34 -6.89 1.90 -2.11
C SER A 34 -7.94 1.78 -1.00
N ILE A 35 -8.60 0.63 -0.95
CA ILE A 35 -9.75 0.34 -0.10
C ILE A 35 -9.43 -0.79 0.89
N VAL A 36 -10.01 -0.72 2.09
CA VAL A 36 -9.91 -1.80 3.09
C VAL A 36 -10.44 -3.13 2.53
N ILE A 37 -9.84 -4.24 2.94
CA ILE A 37 -10.09 -5.59 2.38
C ILE A 37 -11.59 -5.92 2.34
N GLU A 38 -12.33 -5.70 3.42
CA GLU A 38 -13.78 -5.97 3.47
C GLU A 38 -14.58 -5.10 2.51
N GLY A 39 -14.17 -3.85 2.34
CA GLY A 39 -14.78 -2.94 1.36
C GLY A 39 -14.51 -3.41 -0.06
N TYR A 40 -13.31 -3.93 -0.31
CA TYR A 40 -12.93 -4.47 -1.61
C TYR A 40 -13.70 -5.74 -1.98
N GLU A 41 -13.89 -6.66 -1.04
CA GLU A 41 -14.70 -7.87 -1.28
C GLU A 41 -16.13 -7.52 -1.66
N LYS A 42 -16.75 -6.56 -0.94
CA LYS A 42 -18.09 -6.06 -1.28
C LYS A 42 -18.12 -5.40 -2.66
N LEU A 43 -17.11 -4.62 -3.01
CA LEU A 43 -17.01 -4.00 -4.33
C LEU A 43 -16.91 -5.06 -5.43
N LYS A 44 -16.06 -6.09 -5.24
CA LYS A 44 -15.95 -7.21 -6.18
C LYS A 44 -17.27 -7.95 -6.37
N GLU A 45 -18.01 -8.20 -5.30
CA GLU A 45 -19.34 -8.82 -5.36
C GLU A 45 -20.30 -8.00 -6.24
N GLN A 46 -20.37 -6.68 -6.03
CA GLN A 46 -21.20 -5.80 -6.83
C GLN A 46 -20.77 -5.72 -8.31
N MET A 47 -19.48 -5.92 -8.58
CA MET A 47 -18.91 -5.90 -9.93
C MET A 47 -18.84 -7.29 -10.58
N GLY A 48 -19.30 -8.35 -9.90
CA GLY A 48 -19.26 -9.72 -10.40
C GLY A 48 -17.85 -10.28 -10.59
N VAL A 49 -16.87 -9.82 -9.81
CA VAL A 49 -15.46 -10.23 -9.89
C VAL A 49 -15.15 -11.27 -8.81
N ASN A 50 -14.60 -12.42 -9.22
CA ASN A 50 -14.32 -13.55 -8.33
C ASN A 50 -12.81 -13.83 -8.14
N SER A 51 -11.94 -12.86 -8.47
CA SER A 51 -10.50 -13.00 -8.23
C SER A 51 -10.17 -13.02 -6.73
N GLU A 52 -9.07 -13.67 -6.37
CA GLU A 52 -8.53 -13.63 -5.02
C GLU A 52 -8.13 -12.19 -4.64
N THR A 53 -8.52 -11.73 -3.45
CA THR A 53 -8.04 -10.45 -2.94
C THR A 53 -6.60 -10.56 -2.48
N LYS A 54 -5.74 -9.82 -3.17
CA LYS A 54 -4.36 -9.61 -2.75
C LYS A 54 -4.29 -8.50 -1.72
N VAL A 55 -3.46 -8.66 -0.69
CA VAL A 55 -3.21 -7.61 0.30
C VAL A 55 -2.13 -6.66 -0.23
N MET A 56 -2.40 -5.36 -0.25
CA MET A 56 -1.42 -4.35 -0.62
C MET A 56 -0.58 -3.93 0.60
N SER A 57 -1.24 -3.70 1.74
CA SER A 57 -0.57 -3.39 3.01
C SER A 57 -1.28 -4.09 4.15
N LYS A 58 -0.51 -4.87 4.91
CA LYS A 58 -0.98 -5.51 6.13
C LYS A 58 -1.31 -4.47 7.20
N ILE A 59 -0.45 -3.45 7.37
CA ILE A 59 -0.60 -2.38 8.37
C ILE A 59 -1.94 -1.65 8.18
N PHE A 60 -2.20 -1.18 6.95
CA PHE A 60 -3.41 -0.43 6.63
C PHE A 60 -4.62 -1.31 6.29
N ARG A 61 -4.44 -2.63 6.21
CA ARG A 61 -5.48 -3.61 5.85
C ARG A 61 -6.18 -3.31 4.52
N ILE A 62 -5.42 -2.82 3.56
CA ILE A 62 -5.92 -2.43 2.26
C ILE A 62 -5.64 -3.51 1.22
N ALA A 63 -6.61 -3.72 0.35
CA ALA A 63 -6.50 -4.62 -0.77
C ALA A 63 -5.66 -4.01 -1.90
N ARG A 64 -5.01 -4.86 -2.68
CA ARG A 64 -4.50 -4.49 -4.01
C ARG A 64 -5.65 -4.65 -4.99
N MET A 65 -6.22 -3.52 -5.40
CA MET A 65 -7.29 -3.48 -6.38
C MET A 65 -6.84 -4.12 -7.69
N ASP A 66 -7.71 -4.93 -8.29
CA ASP A 66 -7.53 -5.52 -9.60
C ASP A 66 -7.45 -4.40 -10.64
N THR A 67 -6.51 -4.53 -11.58
CA THR A 67 -6.33 -3.54 -12.66
C THR A 67 -7.61 -3.37 -13.46
N SER A 68 -8.37 -4.45 -13.71
CA SER A 68 -9.67 -4.39 -14.40
C SER A 68 -10.71 -3.56 -13.64
N ILE A 69 -10.78 -3.67 -12.32
CA ILE A 69 -11.70 -2.90 -11.48
C ILE A 69 -11.27 -1.41 -11.46
N SER A 70 -9.99 -1.13 -11.20
CA SER A 70 -9.49 0.26 -11.19
C SER A 70 -9.72 0.97 -12.54
N GLN A 71 -9.56 0.27 -13.66
CA GLN A 71 -9.87 0.79 -14.99
C GLN A 71 -11.36 1.06 -15.20
N GLN A 72 -12.25 0.16 -14.76
CA GLN A 72 -13.70 0.38 -14.83
C GLN A 72 -14.15 1.56 -13.98
N LEU A 73 -13.49 1.81 -12.83
CA LEU A 73 -13.72 2.96 -11.98
C LEU A 73 -13.11 4.25 -12.53
N GLY A 74 -12.37 4.19 -13.65
CA GLY A 74 -11.80 5.36 -14.33
C GLY A 74 -10.51 5.88 -13.71
N SER A 75 -9.77 5.04 -12.97
CA SER A 75 -8.49 5.41 -12.37
C SER A 75 -7.47 5.80 -13.44
N ASP A 76 -6.77 6.90 -13.19
CA ASP A 76 -5.67 7.39 -14.01
C ASP A 76 -4.29 6.96 -13.47
N CYS A 77 -4.27 6.29 -12.31
CA CYS A 77 -3.08 5.82 -11.63
C CYS A 77 -3.06 4.29 -11.54
N GLN A 78 -1.85 3.72 -11.47
CA GLN A 78 -1.62 2.31 -11.19
C GLN A 78 -0.58 2.18 -10.08
N PRO A 79 -0.75 1.24 -9.15
CA PRO A 79 0.18 1.09 -8.04
C PRO A 79 1.52 0.53 -8.52
N LEU A 80 2.60 1.20 -8.14
CA LEU A 80 3.95 0.67 -8.21
C LEU A 80 4.35 0.14 -6.83
N MET A 81 4.51 -1.17 -6.72
CA MET A 81 4.83 -1.82 -5.45
C MET A 81 6.33 -2.12 -5.39
N ILE A 82 6.94 -1.81 -4.24
CA ILE A 82 8.31 -2.19 -3.93
C ILE A 82 8.28 -3.60 -3.36
N LYS A 83 9.28 -4.40 -3.70
CA LYS A 83 9.44 -5.76 -3.17
C LYS A 83 10.04 -5.73 -1.76
N PRO A 84 9.83 -6.75 -0.93
CA PRO A 84 10.55 -6.87 0.33
C PRO A 84 12.06 -7.04 0.09
N PRO A 85 12.92 -6.66 1.06
CA PRO A 85 14.35 -6.91 0.97
C PRO A 85 14.66 -8.41 0.83
N SER A 86 15.65 -8.77 0.00
CA SER A 86 16.10 -10.14 -0.25
C SER A 86 16.60 -10.85 1.01
N ASN A 87 17.28 -10.09 1.88
CA ASN A 87 17.96 -10.60 3.08
C ASN A 87 17.16 -10.39 4.37
N TRP A 88 15.85 -10.12 4.28
CA TRP A 88 15.02 -9.92 5.45
C TRP A 88 14.00 -11.04 5.62
N ASN A 89 13.99 -11.65 6.80
CA ASN A 89 12.98 -12.60 7.23
C ASN A 89 12.21 -12.00 8.41
N PRO A 90 10.86 -11.96 8.36
CA PRO A 90 10.07 -11.55 9.51
C PRO A 90 10.38 -12.44 10.72
N PRO A 91 10.70 -11.88 11.89
CA PRO A 91 10.92 -12.67 13.09
C PRO A 91 9.62 -13.32 13.55
N GLU A 92 9.74 -14.42 14.31
CA GLU A 92 8.59 -15.05 14.95
C GLU A 92 7.85 -14.03 15.84
N SER A 93 6.53 -14.06 15.77
CA SER A 93 5.66 -13.08 16.43
C SER A 93 4.45 -13.78 17.03
N GLU A 94 3.97 -13.26 18.16
CA GLU A 94 2.75 -13.75 18.81
C GLU A 94 1.53 -13.63 17.86
N PRO A 95 0.50 -14.48 18.00
CA PRO A 95 -0.73 -14.36 17.24
C PRO A 95 -1.32 -12.94 17.28
N GLY A 96 -1.68 -12.41 16.12
CA GLY A 96 -2.19 -11.03 16.00
C GLY A 96 -1.11 -9.95 16.07
N THR A 97 0.18 -10.31 16.08
CA THR A 97 1.29 -9.35 16.01
C THR A 97 2.21 -9.66 14.83
N PHE A 98 3.02 -8.68 14.44
CA PHE A 98 4.18 -8.89 13.57
C PHE A 98 5.21 -7.80 13.80
N ILE A 99 6.46 -8.06 13.41
CA ILE A 99 7.51 -7.04 13.34
C ILE A 99 7.81 -6.76 11.87
N ASP A 100 7.88 -5.48 11.49
CA ASP A 100 8.18 -5.08 10.11
C ASP A 100 9.69 -4.94 9.84
N ILE A 101 10.02 -4.54 8.61
CA ILE A 101 11.41 -4.36 8.17
C ILE A 101 12.15 -3.26 8.94
N TRP A 102 11.42 -2.38 9.61
CA TRP A 102 11.94 -1.28 10.42
C TRP A 102 12.01 -1.65 11.89
N GLY A 103 11.78 -2.91 12.28
CA GLY A 103 11.80 -3.35 13.67
C GLY A 103 10.60 -2.91 14.51
N ILE A 104 9.55 -2.33 13.90
CA ILE A 104 8.35 -1.90 14.62
C ILE A 104 7.49 -3.14 14.90
N LYS A 105 7.14 -3.37 16.18
CA LYS A 105 6.13 -4.37 16.54
C LYS A 105 4.75 -3.76 16.36
N TRP A 106 3.95 -4.40 15.53
CA TRP A 106 2.56 -4.07 15.25
C TRP A 106 1.65 -5.07 15.94
N LYS A 107 0.54 -4.59 16.52
CA LYS A 107 -0.49 -5.42 17.16
C LYS A 107 -1.84 -5.13 16.55
N GLN A 108 -2.59 -6.19 16.31
CA GLN A 108 -3.98 -6.11 15.93
C GLN A 108 -4.83 -5.56 17.08
N VAL A 109 -5.45 -4.40 16.86
CA VAL A 109 -6.32 -3.72 17.82
C VAL A 109 -7.71 -3.59 17.23
N TYR A 110 -8.71 -4.17 17.91
CA TYR A 110 -10.09 -4.15 17.49
C TYR A 110 -10.80 -2.90 18.04
N TYR A 111 -11.36 -2.11 17.12
CA TYR A 111 -12.22 -0.97 17.43
C TYR A 111 -13.71 -1.37 17.46
N ASN A 112 -14.07 -2.43 16.74
CA ASN A 112 -15.35 -3.12 16.87
C ASN A 112 -15.19 -4.60 16.45
N ARG A 113 -16.29 -5.38 16.39
CA ARG A 113 -16.26 -6.81 16.07
C ARG A 113 -15.53 -7.14 14.76
N ASP A 114 -15.72 -6.33 13.73
CA ASP A 114 -15.25 -6.58 12.36
C ASP A 114 -14.30 -5.47 11.86
N CYS A 115 -13.86 -4.59 12.75
CA CYS A 115 -12.99 -3.46 12.46
C CYS A 115 -11.81 -3.48 13.42
N TYR A 116 -10.65 -3.76 12.86
CA TYR A 116 -9.37 -3.65 13.53
C TYR A 116 -8.38 -2.89 12.66
N TYR A 117 -7.33 -2.38 13.26
CA TYR A 117 -6.12 -1.96 12.57
C TYR A 117 -4.91 -2.57 13.26
N TYR A 118 -3.76 -2.49 12.59
CA TYR A 118 -2.49 -2.79 13.21
C TYR A 118 -1.92 -1.50 13.77
N GLU A 119 -1.79 -1.44 15.08
CA GLU A 119 -1.24 -0.30 15.81
C GLU A 119 0.21 -0.60 16.22
N ALA A 120 1.07 0.40 16.16
CA ALA A 120 2.44 0.28 16.63
C ALA A 120 2.43 0.15 18.16
N VAL A 121 3.05 -0.91 18.67
CA VAL A 121 3.16 -1.19 20.13
C VAL A 121 4.60 -1.23 20.62
N THR A 122 5.58 -1.19 19.72
CA THR A 122 7.00 -1.08 20.07
C THR A 122 7.69 -0.19 19.05
N HIS A 123 8.50 0.74 19.55
CA HIS A 123 9.24 1.70 18.76
C HIS A 123 10.73 1.36 18.90
N PRO A 124 11.40 0.83 17.87
CA PRO A 124 12.74 0.24 17.99
C PRO A 124 13.83 1.26 18.34
N LEU A 125 13.54 2.55 18.16
CA LEU A 125 14.45 3.65 18.44
C LEU A 125 14.00 4.49 19.66
N SER A 126 13.09 4.01 20.51
CA SER A 126 12.56 4.82 21.63
C SER A 126 13.62 5.26 22.63
N GLU A 127 14.66 4.45 22.81
CA GLU A 127 15.78 4.70 23.74
C GLU A 127 17.12 4.89 22.98
N ALA A 128 17.08 5.13 21.67
CA ALA A 128 18.28 5.22 20.85
C ALA A 128 18.96 6.59 20.97
N GLU A 129 20.29 6.61 20.97
CA GLU A 129 21.09 7.82 20.78
C GLU A 129 21.38 8.05 19.29
N ILE A 130 21.85 9.25 18.93
CA ILE A 130 22.16 9.59 17.53
C ILE A 130 23.18 8.63 16.92
N ASP A 131 24.20 8.24 17.69
CA ASP A 131 25.26 7.33 17.25
C ASP A 131 24.75 5.90 16.98
N ASP A 132 23.57 5.53 17.49
CA ASP A 132 22.95 4.24 17.19
C ASP A 132 22.38 4.17 15.78
N LEU A 133 22.08 5.32 15.16
CA LEU A 133 21.53 5.37 13.80
C LEU A 133 22.50 4.81 12.77
N ASP A 134 23.82 4.99 12.97
CA ASP A 134 24.84 4.48 12.05
C ASP A 134 24.97 2.94 12.07
N ARG A 135 24.52 2.30 13.15
CA ARG A 135 24.60 0.85 13.35
C ARG A 135 23.24 0.15 13.20
N TYR A 136 22.18 0.93 13.04
CA TYR A 136 20.84 0.41 12.88
C TYR A 136 20.74 -0.39 11.56
N PRO A 137 20.09 -1.56 11.54
CA PRO A 137 19.97 -2.40 10.34
C PRO A 137 18.92 -1.83 9.38
N TRP A 138 19.23 -0.70 8.73
CA TRP A 138 18.36 -0.05 7.76
C TRP A 138 18.08 -0.96 6.54
N PRO A 139 16.84 -1.00 6.02
CA PRO A 139 16.56 -1.63 4.73
C PRO A 139 17.38 -0.97 3.61
N ASP A 140 18.02 -1.78 2.76
CA ASP A 140 18.75 -1.27 1.60
C ASP A 140 17.77 -0.90 0.46
N PRO A 141 17.65 0.39 0.10
CA PRO A 141 16.75 0.80 -0.99
C PRO A 141 17.27 0.42 -2.38
N LEU A 142 18.53 -0.01 -2.50
CA LEU A 142 19.18 -0.40 -3.76
C LEU A 142 19.30 -1.92 -3.92
N ASP A 143 18.67 -2.72 -3.05
CA ASP A 143 18.69 -4.18 -3.11
C ASP A 143 18.15 -4.71 -4.46
N THR A 144 19.06 -5.14 -5.32
CA THR A 144 18.73 -5.70 -6.64
C THR A 144 18.37 -7.18 -6.61
N ASP A 145 18.70 -7.88 -5.53
CA ASP A 145 18.58 -9.33 -5.41
C ASP A 145 17.21 -9.76 -4.86
N SER A 146 16.33 -8.78 -4.61
CA SER A 146 14.96 -9.04 -4.18
C SER A 146 14.22 -9.94 -5.21
N PRO A 147 13.75 -11.13 -4.78
CA PRO A 147 13.22 -12.14 -5.70
C PRO A 147 12.05 -11.59 -6.54
N MET A 148 11.95 -11.99 -7.81
CA MET A 148 10.82 -11.59 -8.65
C MET A 148 9.51 -12.12 -8.06
N ALA A 149 8.50 -11.24 -7.98
CA ALA A 149 7.16 -11.55 -7.52
C ALA A 149 6.32 -12.22 -8.60
#